data_AF-A0A6C0LCP8-F1
#
_entry.id   AF-A0A6C0LCP8-F1
#
_cell.length_a   1.000
_cell.length_b   1.000
_cell.length_c   1.000
_cell.angle_alpha   90.00
_cell.angle_beta   90.00
_cell.angle_gamma   90.00
#
_symmetry.space_group_name_H-M   'P 1'
#
loop_
_entity.id
_entity.type
_entity.pdbx_description
1 polymer ?
#
loop_
_entity_poly.entity_id
_entity_poly.type
_entity_poly.pdbx_seq_one_letter_code
_entity_poly.pdbx_strand_id
1 'polypeptide(L)'
;MDEVINQAPDNISKEEIEIIFKKNNEDVINTLVDLWNLDVPKSKVVNVSEASDEANIDLNNPINKWANIRDICDSYDLEMQTHMNRLKNKGK
;
A
#
# COMPACT_ATOMS: atom_id res chain seq x y z
N MET A 1 15.48 16.79 15.34
CA MET A 1 16.10 16.36 14.07
C MET A 1 16.41 14.88 14.04
N ASP A 2 17.06 14.31 15.06
CA ASP A 2 17.36 12.86 15.11
C ASP A 2 16.11 11.98 14.97
N GLU A 3 15.00 12.39 15.59
CA GLU A 3 13.70 11.72 15.46
C GLU A 3 13.14 11.73 14.03
N VAL A 4 13.40 12.80 13.26
CA VAL A 4 12.98 12.93 11.86
C VAL A 4 13.85 12.05 10.97
N ILE A 5 15.16 12.03 11.21
CA ILE A 5 16.11 11.21 10.44
C ILE A 5 15.83 9.72 10.62
N ASN A 6 15.51 9.27 11.83
CA ASN A 6 15.21 7.86 12.10
C ASN A 6 13.85 7.39 11.55
N GLN A 7 12.94 8.32 11.24
CA GLN A 7 11.59 8.02 10.72
C GLN A 7 11.39 8.47 9.27
N ALA A 8 12.43 9.06 8.67
CA ALA A 8 12.43 9.46 7.28
C ALA A 8 12.52 8.22 6.37
N PRO A 9 11.96 8.28 5.15
CA PRO A 9 12.09 7.20 4.19
C PRO A 9 13.56 7.04 3.73
N ASP A 10 13.98 5.79 3.50
CA ASP A 10 15.38 5.38 3.25
C ASP A 10 16.04 5.97 1.98
N ASN A 11 15.27 6.68 1.13
CA ASN A 11 15.73 7.24 -0.14
C ASN A 11 15.91 8.77 -0.14
N ILE A 12 15.90 9.41 1.03
CA ILE A 12 16.09 10.86 1.14
C ILE A 12 17.41 11.16 1.83
N SER A 13 18.18 12.10 1.26
CA SER A 13 19.44 12.55 1.85
C SER A 13 19.18 13.37 3.12
N LYS A 14 20.10 13.33 4.08
CA LYS A 14 20.01 14.15 5.29
C LYS A 14 19.91 15.65 4.98
N GLU A 15 20.54 16.08 3.89
CA GLU A 15 20.52 17.47 3.42
C GLU A 15 19.11 17.90 2.98
N GLU A 16 18.39 17.04 2.26
CA GLU A 16 16.99 17.30 1.87
C GLU A 16 16.05 17.30 3.08
N ILE A 17 16.27 16.39 4.04
CA ILE A 17 15.51 16.38 5.31
C ILE A 17 15.70 17.71 6.04
N GLU A 18 16.92 18.24 6.13
CA GLU A 18 17.19 19.52 6.79
C GLU A 18 16.51 20.71 6.09
N ILE A 19 16.44 20.70 4.76
CA ILE A 19 15.76 21.76 3.99
C ILE A 19 14.27 21.76 4.30
N ILE A 20 13.63 20.59 4.32
CA ILE A 20 12.19 20.45 4.61
C ILE A 20 11.90 20.76 6.07
N PHE A 21 12.78 20.31 6.98
CA PHE A 21 12.68 20.60 8.41
C PHE A 21 12.72 22.11 8.70
N LYS A 22 13.61 22.85 8.04
CA LYS A 22 13.66 24.33 8.15
C LYS A 22 12.46 25.00 7.50
N LYS A 23 11.97 24.48 6.37
CA LYS A 23 10.80 25.00 5.67
C LYS A 23 9.52 24.87 6.52
N ASN A 24 9.44 23.81 7.32
CA ASN A 24 8.29 23.52 8.19
C ASN A 24 8.46 24.08 9.61
N ASN A 25 9.31 25.09 9.82
CA ASN A 25 9.55 25.73 11.11
C ASN A 25 9.94 24.74 12.23
N GLU A 26 10.76 23.73 11.90
CA GLU A 26 11.25 22.72 12.84
C GLU A 26 10.16 21.81 13.44
N ASP A 27 8.97 21.80 12.83
CA ASP A 27 7.89 20.90 13.22
C ASP A 27 8.17 19.48 12.72
N VAL A 28 8.39 18.57 13.68
CA VAL A 28 8.71 17.16 13.45
C VAL A 28 7.62 16.44 12.65
N ILE A 29 6.36 16.66 12.99
CA ILE A 29 5.24 15.91 12.40
C ILE A 29 5.00 16.39 10.98
N ASN A 30 4.93 17.71 10.78
CA ASN A 30 4.71 18.28 9.46
C ASN A 30 5.87 17.95 8.51
N THR A 31 7.10 17.94 9.01
CA THR A 31 8.28 17.50 8.24
C THR A 31 8.18 16.03 7.83
N LEU A 32 7.79 15.14 8.75
CA LEU A 32 7.62 13.72 8.40
C LEU A 32 6.50 13.52 7.39
N VAL A 33 5.36 14.19 7.56
CA VAL A 33 4.25 14.12 6.58
C VAL A 33 4.72 14.57 5.19
N ASP A 34 5.45 15.68 5.10
CA ASP A 34 5.99 16.15 3.82
C ASP A 34 7.04 15.20 3.24
N LEU A 35 7.92 14.63 4.07
CA LEU A 35 8.92 13.64 3.63
C LEU A 35 8.28 12.38 3.05
N TRP A 36 7.19 11.90 3.64
CA TRP A 36 6.46 10.72 3.17
C TRP A 36 5.51 11.02 2.00
N ASN A 37 5.13 12.27 1.81
CA ASN A 37 4.37 12.75 0.65
C ASN A 37 5.25 13.12 -0.55
N LEU A 38 6.56 13.22 -0.38
CA LEU A 38 7.46 13.33 -1.52
C LEU A 38 7.34 12.04 -2.33
N ASP A 39 6.86 12.20 -3.56
CA ASP A 39 6.84 11.17 -4.61
C ASP A 39 8.30 10.87 -5.02
N VAL A 40 9.08 10.30 -4.10
CA VAL A 40 10.43 9.84 -4.41
C VAL A 40 10.24 8.62 -5.30
N PRO A 41 10.74 8.61 -6.55
CA PRO A 41 10.63 7.45 -7.41
C PRO A 41 11.38 6.32 -6.72
N LYS A 42 10.63 5.35 -6.18
CA LYS A 42 11.16 4.15 -5.54
C LYS A 42 12.20 3.57 -6.50
N SER A 43 13.45 3.57 -6.07
CA SER A 43 14.57 3.02 -6.83
C SER A 43 14.16 1.67 -7.40
N LYS A 44 14.27 1.54 -8.74
CA LYS A 44 13.98 0.36 -9.55
C LYS A 44 14.01 -0.94 -8.75
N VAL A 45 12.84 -1.43 -8.39
CA VAL A 45 12.69 -2.85 -8.05
C VAL A 45 12.90 -3.59 -9.36
N VAL A 46 13.94 -4.41 -9.41
CA VAL A 46 14.28 -5.26 -10.55
C VAL A 46 13.05 -6.09 -10.90
N ASN A 47 12.46 -5.79 -12.06
CA ASN A 47 11.46 -6.64 -12.70
C ASN A 47 12.13 -7.99 -13.03
N VAL A 48 11.95 -8.97 -12.15
CA VAL A 48 12.02 -10.37 -12.56
C VAL A 48 10.66 -10.71 -13.13
N SER A 49 10.58 -10.55 -14.44
CA SER A 49 9.49 -11.00 -15.29
C SER A 49 9.49 -12.53 -15.34
N GLU A 50 8.45 -13.18 -14.80
CA GLU A 50 7.95 -14.44 -15.36
C GLU A 50 6.42 -14.44 -15.35
N ALA A 51 5.89 -14.18 -16.55
CA ALA A 51 4.68 -14.76 -17.15
C ALA A 51 3.44 -14.98 -16.27
N SER A 52 2.49 -14.04 -16.35
CA SER A 52 1.09 -14.36 -16.71
C SER A 52 0.38 -13.06 -17.07
N ASP A 53 -0.19 -13.01 -18.27
CA ASP A 53 -1.17 -12.01 -18.64
C ASP A 53 -2.35 -12.09 -17.66
N GLU A 54 -2.57 -11.05 -16.86
CA GLU A 54 -3.88 -10.53 -16.44
C GLU A 54 -3.68 -9.38 -15.44
N ALA A 55 -4.14 -8.18 -15.82
CA ALA A 55 -4.19 -6.95 -15.03
C ALA A 55 -2.85 -6.46 -14.42
N ASN A 56 -2.33 -5.37 -14.97
CA ASN A 56 -1.28 -4.55 -14.35
C ASN A 56 -1.85 -3.93 -13.04
N ILE A 57 -1.84 -4.68 -11.94
CA ILE A 57 -2.32 -4.21 -10.64
C ILE A 57 -1.19 -3.40 -10.01
N ASP A 58 -1.27 -2.08 -10.15
CA ASP A 58 -0.46 -1.17 -9.33
C ASP A 58 -0.84 -1.35 -7.85
N LEU A 59 0.01 -2.10 -7.14
CA LEU A 59 -0.13 -2.40 -5.72
C LEU A 59 0.03 -1.16 -4.82
N ASN A 60 0.45 -0.01 -5.38
CA ASN A 60 0.56 1.26 -4.67
C ASN A 60 -0.73 2.09 -4.71
N ASN A 61 -1.73 1.70 -5.50
CA ASN A 61 -3.01 2.39 -5.50
C ASN A 61 -3.92 1.82 -4.38
N PRO A 62 -4.19 2.60 -3.30
CA PRO A 62 -4.96 2.11 -2.15
C PRO A 62 -6.39 1.67 -2.54
N ILE A 63 -6.95 2.20 -3.63
CA ILE A 63 -8.27 1.82 -4.14
C ILE A 63 -8.27 0.36 -4.62
N ASN A 64 -7.20 -0.06 -5.30
CA ASN A 64 -7.09 -1.41 -5.86
C ASN A 64 -6.86 -2.46 -4.77
N LYS A 65 -6.16 -2.10 -3.69
CA LYS A 65 -5.90 -3.00 -2.55
C LYS A 65 -7.21 -3.40 -1.85
N TRP A 66 -8.07 -2.43 -1.55
CA TRP A 66 -9.33 -2.71 -0.87
C TRP A 66 -10.36 -3.39 -1.77
N ALA A 67 -10.35 -3.10 -3.07
CA ALA A 67 -11.14 -3.82 -4.05
C ALA A 67 -10.79 -5.32 -4.06
N ASN A 68 -9.50 -5.65 -4.13
CA ASN A 68 -9.04 -7.04 -4.11
C ASN A 68 -9.39 -7.77 -2.80
N ILE A 69 -9.18 -7.12 -1.64
CA ILE A 69 -9.57 -7.70 -0.35
C ILE A 69 -11.08 -7.98 -0.30
N ARG A 70 -11.90 -7.06 -0.82
CA ARG A 70 -13.35 -7.23 -0.88
C ARG A 70 -13.75 -8.40 -1.78
N ASP A 71 -13.17 -8.47 -2.98
CA ASP A 71 -13.48 -9.53 -3.94
C ASP A 71 -13.15 -10.92 -3.38
N ILE A 72 -12.03 -11.06 -2.66
CA ILE A 72 -11.67 -12.30 -1.98
C ILE A 72 -12.71 -12.65 -0.92
N CYS A 73 -13.08 -11.71 -0.03
CA CYS A 73 -14.10 -11.96 0.99
C CYS A 73 -15.45 -12.34 0.38
N ASP A 74 -15.89 -11.64 -0.66
CA ASP A 74 -17.16 -11.88 -1.34
C ASP A 74 -17.17 -13.26 -2.01
N SER A 75 -16.05 -13.69 -2.61
CA SER A 75 -15.92 -15.03 -3.20
C SER A 75 -16.10 -16.16 -2.18
N TYR A 76 -15.52 -16.01 -0.98
CA TYR A 76 -15.68 -16.99 0.10
C TYR A 76 -17.11 -17.04 0.61
N ASP A 77 -17.75 -15.87 0.78
CA ASP A 77 -19.14 -15.84 1.24
C ASP A 77 -20.09 -16.46 0.21
N LEU A 78 -19.85 -16.20 -1.09
CA LEU A 78 -20.62 -16.80 -2.19
C LEU A 78 -20.47 -18.34 -2.22
N GLU A 79 -19.26 -18.85 -2.02
CA GLU A 79 -19.00 -20.29 -1.95
C GLU A 79 -19.73 -20.92 -0.76
N MET A 80 -19.65 -20.29 0.41
CA MET A 80 -20.29 -20.77 1.63
C MET A 80 -21.82 -20.77 1.50
N GLN A 81 -22.41 -19.71 0.94
CA GLN A 81 -23.84 -19.65 0.65
C GLN A 81 -24.25 -20.77 -0.30
N THR A 82 -23.47 -21.01 -1.35
CA THR A 82 -23.71 -22.08 -2.32
C THR A 82 -23.67 -23.46 -1.64
N HIS A 83 -22.67 -23.70 -0.79
CA HIS A 83 -22.51 -24.94 -0.05
C HIS A 83 -23.69 -25.17 0.91
N MET A 84 -24.10 -24.14 1.67
CA MET A 84 -25.23 -24.20 2.60
C MET A 84 -26.56 -24.43 1.88
N ASN A 85 -26.77 -23.79 0.72
CA ASN A 85 -27.97 -24.00 -0.09
C ASN A 85 -28.04 -25.42 -0.65
N ARG A 86 -26.90 -26.00 -1.07
CA ARG A 86 -26.83 -27.42 -1.47
C ARG A 86 -27.17 -28.36 -0.33
N LEU A 87 -26.70 -28.09 0.89
CA LEU A 87 -27.03 -28.89 2.08
C LEU A 87 -28.53 -28.80 2.43
N LYS A 88 -29.09 -27.59 2.42
CA LYS A 88 -30.53 -27.36 2.69
C LYS A 88 -31.43 -28.06 1.66
N ASN A 89 -31.02 -28.11 0.40
CA ASN A 89 -31.80 -28.74 -0.66
C ASN A 89 -31.63 -30.27 -0.71
N LYS A 90 -30.57 -30.84 -0.11
CA LYS A 90 -30.38 -32.30 0.03
C LYS A 90 -31.17 -32.93 1.17
N GLY A 91 -31.67 -32.12 2.11
CA GLY A 91 -32.46 -32.58 3.26
C GLY A 91 -33.98 -32.55 3.06
N LYS A 92 -34.46 -32.35 1.83
CA LYS A 92 -35.88 -32.39 1.44
C LYS A 92 -36.16 -33.60 0.56
#